data_AF-A0A5C6AP37-F1
#
_entry.id   AF-A0A5C6AP37-F1
#
_cell.length_a   1.000
_cell.length_b   1.000
_cell.length_c   1.000
_cell.angle_alpha   90.00
_cell.angle_beta   90.00
_cell.angle_gamma   90.00
#
_symmetry.space_group_name_H-M   'P 1'
#
loop_
_entity.id
_entity.type
_entity.pdbx_description
1 polymer ?
#
loop_
_entity_poly.entity_id
_entity_poly.type
_entity_poly.pdbx_seq_one_letter_code
_entity_poly.pdbx_strand_id
1 'polypeptide(L)' 'MKTTEGTGNLDFSWQSGYAAFSVSQSKVEAVRRYIENQEQHHRRMSFQVELREFFRRHEIELDERYVWD' A
#
# COMPACT_ATOMS: atom_id res chain seq x y z
N MET A 1 33.79 -4.65 -7.69
CA MET A 1 32.69 -4.22 -8.57
C MET A 1 32.17 -5.48 -9.25
N LYS A 2 31.02 -6.01 -8.83
CA LYS A 2 30.38 -7.18 -9.47
C LYS A 2 29.09 -6.71 -10.12
N THR A 3 29.09 -6.66 -11.45
CA THR A 3 27.92 -6.47 -12.30
C THR A 3 27.26 -7.83 -12.50
N THR A 4 26.11 -8.04 -11.86
CA THR A 4 25.20 -9.14 -12.22
C THR A 4 24.16 -8.60 -13.19
N GLU A 5 24.32 -8.95 -14.47
CA GLU A 5 23.30 -8.81 -15.50
C GLU A 5 22.15 -9.78 -15.19
N GLY A 6 21.19 -9.32 -14.40
CA GLY A 6 19.87 -9.97 -14.32
C GLY A 6 18.97 -9.31 -15.35
N THR A 7 18.45 -10.06 -16.31
CA THR A 7 17.30 -9.64 -17.12
C THR A 7 16.05 -9.64 -16.23
N GLY A 8 16.04 -8.79 -15.21
CA GLY A 8 14.84 -8.48 -14.45
C GLY A 8 13.86 -7.76 -15.35
N ASN A 9 12.57 -7.98 -15.13
CA ASN A 9 11.55 -7.16 -15.75
C ASN A 9 11.86 -5.69 -15.38
N LEU A 10 12.23 -4.87 -16.37
CA LEU A 10 12.58 -3.46 -16.16
C LEU A 10 11.41 -2.65 -15.59
N ASP A 11 10.18 -3.14 -15.77
CA ASP A 11 8.96 -2.53 -15.26
C ASP A 11 8.62 -2.98 -13.83
N PHE A 12 9.36 -3.96 -13.28
CA PHE A 12 9.16 -4.40 -11.91
C PHE A 12 10.01 -3.59 -10.94
N SER A 13 9.35 -2.93 -10.00
CA SER A 13 9.97 -2.31 -8.84
C SER A 13 9.20 -2.70 -7.56
N TRP A 14 9.92 -2.77 -6.45
CA TRP A 14 9.28 -2.84 -5.13
C TRP A 14 8.68 -1.48 -4.78
N GLN A 15 7.58 -1.48 -4.02
CA GLN A 15 7.04 -0.24 -3.46
C GLN A 15 8.05 0.40 -2.49
N SER A 16 8.14 1.73 -2.49
CA SER A 16 9.03 2.49 -1.59
C SER A 16 8.65 2.36 -0.10
N GLY A 17 7.41 1.94 0.20
CA GLY A 17 6.93 1.81 1.58
C GLY A 17 5.71 0.89 1.72
N TYR A 18 5.35 0.59 2.97
CA TYR A 18 4.18 -0.23 3.32
C TYR A 18 3.56 0.24 4.65
N ALA A 19 2.30 -0.13 4.88
CA ALA A 19 1.62 0.06 6.15
C ALA A 19 0.95 -1.25 6.58
N ALA A 20 0.91 -1.51 7.89
CA ALA A 20 0.34 -2.71 8.47
C ALA A 20 -0.76 -2.34 9.49
N PHE A 21 -1.94 -2.93 9.32
CA PHE A 21 -3.10 -2.70 10.19
C PHE A 21 -3.65 -4.03 10.70
N SER A 22 -4.01 -4.08 11.98
CA SER A 22 -4.75 -5.22 12.54
C SER A 22 -6.24 -5.08 12.27
N VAL A 23 -6.90 -6.18 11.94
CA VAL A 23 -8.35 -6.27 11.74
C VAL A 23 -8.93 -7.42 12.57
N SER A 24 -10.18 -7.29 12.99
CA SER A 24 -10.92 -8.41 13.59
C SER A 24 -11.06 -9.56 12.58
N GLN A 25 -11.03 -10.81 13.06
CA GLN A 25 -11.16 -12.00 12.21
C GLN A 25 -12.42 -11.98 11.33
N SER A 26 -13.52 -11.41 11.83
CA SER A 26 -14.76 -11.26 11.08
C SER A 26 -14.63 -10.39 9.81
N LYS A 27 -13.56 -9.60 9.68
CA LYS A 27 -13.31 -8.74 8.52
C LYS A 27 -12.44 -9.38 7.44
N VAL A 28 -11.95 -10.61 7.63
CA VAL A 28 -11.04 -11.27 6.67
C VAL A 28 -11.60 -11.29 5.24
N GLU A 29 -12.87 -11.68 5.08
CA GLU A 29 -13.50 -11.73 3.74
C GLU A 29 -13.72 -10.35 3.12
N ALA A 30 -13.86 -9.30 3.93
CA ALA A 30 -13.92 -7.93 3.42
C ALA A 30 -12.54 -7.46 2.95
N VAL A 31 -11.48 -7.77 3.72
CA VAL A 31 -10.10 -7.44 3.36
C VAL A 31 -9.65 -8.18 2.10
N ARG A 32 -10.00 -9.47 1.97
CA ARG A 32 -9.71 -10.25 0.77
C ARG A 32 -10.30 -9.59 -0.48
N ARG A 33 -11.60 -9.26 -0.44
CA ARG A 33 -12.29 -8.57 -1.55
C ARG A 33 -11.69 -7.21 -1.84
N TYR A 34 -11.29 -6.46 -0.81
CA TYR A 34 -10.61 -5.18 -0.99
C TYR A 34 -9.29 -5.36 -1.77
N ILE A 35 -8.44 -6.32 -1.38
CA ILE A 35 -7.17 -6.61 -2.06
C ILE A 35 -7.40 -7.05 -3.52
N GLU A 36 -8.35 -7.94 -3.77
CA GLU A 36 -8.69 -8.42 -5.11
C GLU A 36 -9.12 -7.29 -6.06
N ASN A 37 -9.74 -6.22 -5.53
CA ASN A 37 -10.25 -5.10 -6.32
C ASN A 37 -9.39 -3.83 -6.23
N GLN A 38 -8.18 -3.92 -5.64
CA GLN A 38 -7.28 -2.77 -5.44
C GLN A 38 -7.01 -2.01 -6.74
N GLU A 39 -6.70 -2.70 -7.84
CA GLU A 39 -6.40 -2.03 -9.11
C GLU A 39 -7.56 -1.13 -9.57
N GLN A 40 -8.80 -1.62 -9.47
CA GLN A 40 -9.99 -0.85 -9.85
C GLN A 40 -10.26 0.29 -8.86
N HIS A 41 -10.00 0.08 -7.58
CA HIS A 41 -10.12 1.11 -6.55
C HIS A 41 -9.14 2.26 -6.79
N HIS A 42 -7.87 1.93 -7.08
CA HIS A 42 -6.80 2.90 -7.31
C HIS A 42 -6.92 3.69 -8.61
N ARG A 43 -7.81 3.28 -9.52
CA ARG A 43 -8.21 4.12 -10.67
C ARG A 43 -9.04 5.35 -10.25
N ARG A 44 -9.63 5.34 -9.06
CA ARG A 44 -10.53 6.42 -8.56
C ARG A 44 -10.00 7.13 -7.32
N MET A 45 -9.14 6.47 -6.54
CA MET A 45 -8.60 6.99 -5.29
C MET A 45 -7.12 6.69 -5.26
N SER A 46 -6.25 7.69 -5.10
CA SER A 46 -4.82 7.42 -5.04
C SER A 46 -4.43 6.78 -3.70
N PHE A 47 -3.35 6.00 -3.71
CA PHE A 47 -2.77 5.41 -2.51
C PHE A 47 -2.57 6.41 -1.38
N GLN A 48 -2.10 7.63 -1.67
CA GLN A 48 -1.87 8.65 -0.64
C GLN A 48 -3.16 9.09 0.05
N VAL A 49 -4.25 9.26 -0.71
CA VAL A 49 -5.56 9.64 -0.14
C VAL A 49 -6.09 8.48 0.70
N GLU A 50 -5.95 7.26 0.23
CA GLU A 50 -6.40 6.07 0.94
C GLU A 50 -5.64 5.85 2.25
N LEU A 51 -4.31 6.00 2.22
CA LEU A 51 -3.47 5.86 3.41
C LEU A 51 -3.85 6.87 4.49
N ARG A 52 -4.09 8.14 4.12
CA ARG A 52 -4.61 9.16 5.05
C ARG A 52 -5.93 8.75 5.69
N GLU A 53 -6.86 8.23 4.89
CA GLU A 53 -8.15 7.77 5.40
C GLU A 53 -8.01 6.58 6.35
N PHE A 54 -7.10 5.64 6.08
CA PHE A 54 -6.80 4.56 7.02
C PHE A 54 -6.27 5.10 8.34
N PHE A 55 -5.26 5.97 8.30
CA PHE A 55 -4.69 6.57 9.51
C PHE A 55 -5.74 7.33 10.33
N ARG A 56 -6.58 8.14 9.66
CA ARG A 56 -7.69 8.86 10.30
C ARG A 56 -8.69 7.91 10.97
N ARG A 57 -9.07 6.82 10.31
CA ARG A 57 -10.03 5.83 10.86
C ARG A 57 -9.46 5.05 12.04
N HIS A 58 -8.15 4.86 12.06
CA HIS A 58 -7.45 4.18 13.15
C HIS A 58 -6.94 5.16 14.22
N GLU A 59 -7.26 6.45 14.10
CA GLU A 59 -6.84 7.50 15.04
C GLU A 59 -5.31 7.58 15.22
N ILE A 60 -4.58 7.32 14.12
CA ILE A 60 -3.12 7.39 14.06
C ILE A 60 -2.73 8.73 13.43
N GLU A 61 -1.86 9.49 14.11
CA GLU A 61 -1.28 10.71 13.56
C GLU A 61 -0.30 10.36 12.42
N LEU A 62 -0.50 10.97 11.24
CA LEU A 62 0.36 10.80 10.09
C LEU A 62 1.24 12.04 9.93
N ASP A 63 2.52 11.92 10.24
CA ASP A 63 3.50 12.95 9.89
C ASP A 63 3.94 12.76 8.44
N GLU A 64 3.32 13.53 7.54
CA GLU A 64 3.54 13.42 6.10
C GLU A 64 4.98 13.68 5.65
N ARG A 65 5.80 14.30 6.50
CA ARG A 65 7.22 14.58 6.20
C ARG A 65 8.06 13.32 6.03
N TYR A 66 7.57 12.17 6.50
CA TYR A 66 8.34 10.93 6.56
C TYR A 66 7.73 9.77 5.74
N VAL A 67 6.71 10.02 4.92
CA VAL A 67 5.85 8.96 4.35
C VAL A 67 5.93 8.87 2.81
N TRP A 68 6.38 9.92 2.12
CA TRP A 68 6.22 10.07 0.67
C TRP A 68 7.52 10.04 -0.16
N ASP A 69 8.62 9.54 0.40
CA ASP A 69 9.91 9.38 -0.30
C ASP A 69 9.88 8.30 -1.41
#